data_AF-A0A0P1IQJ7-F1
#
_entry.id   AF-A0A0P1IQJ7-F1
#
_cell.length_a   1.000
_cell.length_b   1.000
_cell.length_c   1.000
_cell.angle_alpha   90.00
_cell.angle_beta   90.00
_cell.angle_gamma   90.00
#
_symmetry.space_group_name_H-M   'P 1'
#
loop_
_entity.id
_entity.type
_entity.pdbx_description
1 polymer ?
#
loop_
_entity_poly.entity_id
_entity_poly.type
_entity_poly.pdbx_seq_one_letter_code
_entity_poly.pdbx_strand_id
1 'polypeptide(L)'
;MIDAEFKDKFLVAAATLALSLIAFTGQSWGNSGTGVQTSCGGDASDNWTFTTDALDGRFLHVIWTGPQGETRVSTLNYYATNTEGYPVFTGTFLDVAEVLLVDKSGGAPKNESEVMVFTEDWGWVAGNCRELGKTGSSEVSGTEFVRKSLVGSRDVSATNWLQRNGFARESILEFSEIGKIELWQMDQGDAIEVVFYHGIVSDVHLAVK
;
A
#
# COMPACT_ATOMS: atom_id res chain seq x y z
N MET A 1 -13.34 5.16 26.58
CA MET A 1 -13.70 3.82 27.13
C MET A 1 -14.76 3.26 26.19
N ILE A 2 -14.33 2.69 25.07
CA ILE A 2 -15.22 2.05 24.10
C ILE A 2 -15.47 0.63 24.61
N ASP A 3 -16.75 0.29 24.69
CA ASP A 3 -17.27 -0.91 25.33
C ASP A 3 -16.63 -2.18 24.78
N ALA A 4 -16.23 -3.07 25.69
CA ALA A 4 -15.74 -4.41 25.38
C ALA A 4 -16.76 -5.23 24.57
N GLU A 5 -18.04 -4.87 24.62
CA GLU A 5 -19.12 -5.47 23.83
C GLU A 5 -18.98 -5.30 22.31
N PHE A 6 -18.23 -4.30 21.82
CA PHE A 6 -18.07 -4.11 20.36
C PHE A 6 -16.92 -4.92 19.76
N LYS A 7 -15.88 -5.22 20.56
CA LYS A 7 -14.77 -6.13 20.17
C LYS A 7 -15.28 -7.57 19.99
N ASP A 8 -16.29 -7.99 20.77
CA ASP A 8 -16.84 -9.34 20.72
C ASP A 8 -17.68 -9.66 19.47
N LYS A 9 -18.21 -8.65 18.76
CA LYS A 9 -19.01 -8.92 17.54
C LYS A 9 -18.17 -9.22 16.29
N PHE A 10 -16.88 -8.87 16.30
CA PHE A 10 -15.97 -9.12 15.18
C PHE A 10 -15.01 -10.29 15.43
N LEU A 11 -14.91 -10.78 16.67
CA LEU A 11 -14.00 -11.84 17.10
C LEU A 11 -14.77 -13.05 17.64
N VAL A 12 -15.37 -13.87 16.75
CA VAL A 12 -15.83 -15.23 17.13
C VAL A 12 -15.23 -16.28 16.19
N ALA A 13 -14.14 -16.86 16.73
CA ALA A 13 -13.59 -18.22 16.67
C ALA A 13 -13.81 -19.16 15.45
N ALA A 14 -12.65 -19.57 14.93
CA ALA A 14 -12.17 -20.90 14.55
C ALA A 14 -13.13 -22.13 14.46
N ALA A 15 -13.00 -22.78 13.29
CA ALA A 15 -12.85 -24.23 13.01
C ALA A 15 -14.04 -25.20 13.17
N THR A 16 -14.51 -25.76 12.04
CA THR A 16 -14.75 -27.22 11.88
C THR A 16 -14.63 -27.64 10.41
N LEU A 17 -13.96 -28.77 10.17
CA LEU A 17 -13.65 -29.41 8.89
C LEU A 17 -14.88 -29.92 8.11
N ALA A 18 -14.84 -29.82 6.79
CA ALA A 18 -15.49 -30.77 5.88
C ALA A 18 -14.56 -31.07 4.69
N LEU A 19 -14.18 -32.34 4.57
CA LEU A 19 -13.52 -32.90 3.39
C LEU A 19 -14.46 -32.80 2.18
N SER A 20 -14.02 -32.16 1.11
CA SER A 20 -14.49 -32.45 -0.24
C SER A 20 -13.29 -32.56 -1.18
N LEU A 21 -13.01 -33.79 -1.62
CA LEU A 21 -12.17 -34.03 -2.79
C LEU A 21 -12.91 -33.47 -4.00
N ILE A 22 -12.43 -32.33 -4.51
CA ILE A 22 -12.71 -31.91 -5.88
C ILE A 22 -11.38 -32.04 -6.63
N ALA A 23 -11.34 -32.99 -7.55
CA ALA A 23 -10.27 -33.13 -8.51
C ALA A 23 -10.24 -31.87 -9.40
N PHE A 24 -9.34 -30.93 -9.08
CA PHE A 24 -9.00 -29.86 -10.01
C PHE A 24 -8.06 -30.44 -11.06
N THR A 25 -8.65 -30.83 -12.18
CA THR A 25 -7.95 -30.97 -13.45
C THR A 25 -7.17 -29.68 -13.71
N GLY A 26 -5.87 -29.82 -13.99
CA GLY A 26 -4.92 -28.73 -14.12
C GLY A 26 -5.45 -27.57 -14.96
N GLN A 27 -5.44 -26.38 -14.37
CA GLN A 27 -5.47 -25.13 -15.10
C GLN A 27 -4.10 -24.49 -14.94
N SER A 28 -3.42 -24.37 -16.07
CA SER A 28 -2.10 -23.76 -16.24
C SER A 28 -2.06 -22.38 -15.61
N TRP A 29 -1.07 -22.15 -14.75
CA TRP A 29 -0.72 -20.83 -14.22
C TRP A 29 0.02 -20.06 -15.32
N GLY A 30 -0.75 -19.60 -16.29
CA GLY A 30 -0.32 -18.64 -17.30
C GLY A 30 -1.36 -17.55 -17.31
N ASN A 31 -1.18 -16.52 -16.50
CA ASN A 31 -1.78 -15.22 -16.70
C ASN A 31 -0.93 -14.19 -15.94
N SER A 32 0.00 -13.57 -16.65
CA SER A 32 0.51 -12.25 -16.35
C SER A 32 -0.63 -11.24 -16.49
N GLY A 33 -1.48 -11.16 -15.46
CA GLY A 33 -2.51 -10.14 -15.36
C GLY A 33 -1.86 -8.81 -15.02
N THR A 34 -2.07 -7.80 -15.86
CA THR A 34 -1.86 -6.40 -15.51
C THR A 34 -2.82 -6.07 -14.36
N GLY A 35 -2.33 -6.11 -13.13
CA GLY A 35 -3.09 -5.67 -11.95
C GLY A 35 -3.52 -4.22 -12.14
N VAL A 36 -4.82 -3.95 -12.01
CA VAL A 36 -5.32 -2.57 -11.99
C VAL A 36 -4.86 -1.96 -10.67
N GLN A 37 -3.93 -1.02 -10.73
CA GLN A 37 -3.51 -0.27 -9.55
C GLN A 37 -4.62 0.70 -9.17
N THR A 38 -5.13 0.56 -7.95
CA THR A 38 -6.20 1.41 -7.41
C THR A 38 -5.66 2.09 -6.17
N SER A 39 -5.85 3.40 -6.07
CA SER A 39 -5.48 4.18 -4.90
C SER A 39 -6.72 4.65 -4.18
N CYS A 40 -6.76 4.44 -2.88
CA CYS A 40 -7.87 4.81 -2.03
C CYS A 40 -7.39 5.82 -0.99
N GLY A 41 -8.23 6.80 -0.66
CA GLY A 41 -7.86 7.79 0.34
C GLY A 41 -9.08 8.50 0.93
N GLY A 42 -8.86 9.11 2.07
CA GLY A 42 -9.88 9.83 2.83
C GLY A 42 -9.27 10.76 3.87
N ASP A 43 -10.13 11.61 4.42
CA ASP A 43 -9.78 12.52 5.50
C ASP A 43 -9.92 11.79 6.85
N ALA A 44 -8.89 11.91 7.67
CA ALA A 44 -8.90 11.47 9.06
C ALA A 44 -9.07 12.69 9.99
N SER A 45 -9.10 12.45 11.31
CA SER A 45 -9.22 13.52 12.30
C SER A 45 -7.94 14.34 12.41
N ASP A 46 -8.01 15.51 13.05
CA ASP A 46 -6.86 16.39 13.30
C ASP A 46 -6.10 16.84 12.04
N ASN A 47 -6.82 16.98 10.92
CA ASN A 47 -6.29 17.31 9.59
C ASN A 47 -5.26 16.30 9.07
N TRP A 48 -5.31 15.06 9.57
CA TRP A 48 -4.64 13.95 8.92
C TRP A 48 -5.43 13.51 7.70
N THR A 49 -4.72 13.00 6.71
CA THR A 49 -5.31 12.28 5.59
C THR A 49 -4.64 10.93 5.48
N PHE A 50 -5.30 9.98 4.84
CA PHE A 50 -4.69 8.70 4.54
C PHE A 50 -4.81 8.38 3.05
N THR A 51 -3.81 7.65 2.55
CA THR A 51 -3.82 7.00 1.25
C THR A 51 -3.35 5.57 1.38
N THR A 52 -3.85 4.70 0.50
CA THR A 52 -3.50 3.29 0.47
C THR A 52 -3.69 2.75 -0.94
N ASP A 53 -2.71 1.99 -1.42
CA ASP A 53 -2.76 1.42 -2.75
C ASP A 53 -3.07 -0.08 -2.68
N ALA A 54 -3.93 -0.52 -3.59
CA ALA A 54 -4.19 -1.92 -3.83
C ALA A 54 -3.37 -2.42 -5.02
N LEU A 55 -2.56 -3.43 -4.78
CA LEU A 55 -1.88 -4.21 -5.81
C LEU A 55 -2.47 -5.62 -5.82
N ASP A 56 -3.00 -6.05 -6.97
CA ASP A 56 -3.67 -7.35 -7.13
C ASP A 56 -4.72 -7.64 -6.04
N GLY A 57 -5.48 -6.59 -5.67
CA GLY A 57 -6.54 -6.67 -4.67
C GLY A 57 -6.06 -6.76 -3.21
N ARG A 58 -4.79 -6.45 -2.94
CA ARG A 58 -4.23 -6.43 -1.58
C ARG A 58 -3.69 -5.06 -1.22
N PHE A 59 -4.02 -4.62 -0.01
CA PHE A 59 -3.47 -3.42 0.60
C PHE A 59 -2.25 -3.80 1.44
N LEU A 60 -1.12 -3.15 1.18
CA LEU A 60 0.14 -3.44 1.86
C LEU A 60 0.54 -2.36 2.86
N HIS A 61 0.00 -1.16 2.72
CA HIS A 61 0.33 -0.03 3.57
C HIS A 61 -0.83 0.98 3.67
N VAL A 62 -0.86 1.73 4.76
CA VAL A 62 -1.54 3.02 4.84
C VAL A 62 -0.47 4.10 5.00
N ILE A 63 -0.50 5.11 4.15
CA ILE A 63 0.31 6.31 4.25
C ILE A 63 -0.56 7.39 4.88
N TRP A 64 -0.10 7.93 6.00
CA TRP A 64 -0.77 8.97 6.75
C TRP A 64 -0.03 10.28 6.54
N THR A 65 -0.72 11.32 6.12
CA THR A 65 -0.15 12.66 5.93
C THR A 65 -0.75 13.60 6.95
N GLY A 66 0.09 14.15 7.81
CA GLY A 66 -0.31 15.06 8.88
C GLY A 66 -0.39 16.53 8.44
N PRO A 67 -0.85 17.41 9.35
CA PRO A 67 -1.10 18.82 9.06
C PRO A 67 0.14 19.63 8.68
N GLN A 68 1.34 19.18 9.05
CA GLN A 68 2.61 19.83 8.70
C GLN A 68 3.31 19.14 7.53
N GLY A 69 2.61 18.23 6.83
CA GLY A 69 3.16 17.45 5.72
C GLY A 69 4.02 16.26 6.16
N GLU A 70 4.06 15.95 7.46
CA GLU A 70 4.72 14.77 7.96
C GLU A 70 4.04 13.50 7.46
N THR A 71 4.84 12.49 7.10
CA THR A 71 4.32 11.21 6.63
C THR A 71 4.59 10.10 7.63
N ARG A 72 3.61 9.25 7.89
CA ARG A 72 3.74 8.02 8.67
C ARG A 72 3.22 6.84 7.86
N VAL A 73 3.85 5.68 8.01
CA VAL A 73 3.47 4.48 7.25
C VAL A 73 3.10 3.37 8.21
N SER A 74 1.90 2.83 8.01
CA SER A 74 1.45 1.60 8.66
C SER A 74 1.61 0.45 7.69
N THR A 75 2.44 -0.54 8.02
CA THR A 75 2.50 -1.79 7.24
C THR A 75 1.26 -2.62 7.55
N LEU A 76 0.57 -3.06 6.49
CA LEU A 76 -0.63 -3.88 6.61
C LEU A 76 -0.31 -5.35 6.34
N ASN A 77 -0.95 -6.22 7.12
CA ASN A 77 -0.97 -7.65 6.88
C ASN A 77 -2.43 -8.10 6.73
N TYR A 78 -2.68 -9.01 5.79
CA TYR A 78 -3.99 -9.65 5.73
C TYR A 78 -4.26 -10.39 7.03
N TYR A 79 -5.41 -10.10 7.63
CA TYR A 79 -5.85 -10.73 8.86
C TYR A 79 -6.87 -11.83 8.59
N ALA A 80 -8.02 -11.44 8.05
CA ALA A 80 -9.14 -12.35 7.82
C ALA A 80 -10.14 -11.74 6.83
N THR A 81 -11.15 -12.51 6.47
CA THR A 81 -12.38 -11.99 5.86
C THR A 81 -13.44 -11.94 6.96
N ASN A 82 -14.11 -10.79 7.13
CA ASN A 82 -15.12 -10.62 8.17
C ASN A 82 -16.44 -11.33 7.82
N THR A 83 -17.41 -11.29 8.73
CA THR A 83 -18.73 -11.93 8.55
C THR A 83 -19.56 -11.34 7.42
N GLU A 84 -19.24 -10.14 6.96
CA GLU A 84 -19.87 -9.48 5.80
C GLU A 84 -19.19 -9.88 4.48
N GLY A 85 -18.12 -10.68 4.52
CA GLY A 85 -17.37 -11.11 3.34
C GLY A 85 -16.26 -10.15 2.90
N TYR A 86 -15.94 -9.13 3.70
CA TYR A 86 -14.93 -8.14 3.37
C TYR A 86 -13.54 -8.53 3.89
N PRO A 87 -12.48 -8.47 3.06
CA PRO A 87 -11.10 -8.61 3.52
C PRO A 87 -10.74 -7.54 4.55
N VAL A 88 -10.07 -7.96 5.60
CA VAL A 88 -9.57 -7.13 6.69
C VAL A 88 -8.06 -7.25 6.77
N PHE A 89 -7.41 -6.11 6.88
CA PHE A 89 -5.97 -5.97 7.03
C PHE A 89 -5.67 -5.26 8.35
N THR A 90 -4.60 -5.66 9.02
CA THR A 90 -4.17 -5.11 10.31
C THR A 90 -2.78 -4.50 10.21
N GLY A 91 -2.54 -3.40 10.91
CA GLY A 91 -1.24 -2.76 11.04
C GLY A 91 -1.14 -1.94 12.32
N THR A 92 -0.13 -1.09 12.40
CA THR A 92 0.07 -0.18 13.52
C THR A 92 0.36 1.24 13.02
N PHE A 93 -0.13 2.24 13.74
CA PHE A 93 0.19 3.65 13.56
C PHE A 93 1.10 4.10 14.72
N LEU A 94 2.24 4.71 14.39
CA LEU A 94 3.25 5.13 15.37
C LEU A 94 3.70 4.00 16.32
N ASP A 95 3.73 2.76 15.82
CA ASP A 95 4.10 1.54 16.56
C ASP A 95 3.25 1.22 17.81
N VAL A 96 2.16 1.96 18.05
CA VAL A 96 1.36 1.82 19.27
C VAL A 96 -0.14 1.72 19.04
N ALA A 97 -0.67 2.46 18.07
CA ALA A 97 -2.11 2.46 17.79
C ALA A 97 -2.46 1.38 16.77
N GLU A 98 -3.49 0.58 17.05
CA GLU A 98 -3.99 -0.41 16.10
C GLU A 98 -4.55 0.26 14.84
N VAL A 99 -4.21 -0.29 13.67
CA VAL A 99 -4.82 0.08 12.39
C VAL A 99 -5.57 -1.12 11.84
N LEU A 100 -6.83 -0.91 11.46
CA LEU A 100 -7.60 -1.87 10.66
C LEU A 100 -7.96 -1.23 9.32
N LEU A 101 -7.82 -1.96 8.23
CA LEU A 101 -8.36 -1.58 6.94
C LEU A 101 -9.34 -2.67 6.49
N VAL A 102 -10.56 -2.26 6.15
CA VAL A 102 -11.60 -3.13 5.59
C VAL A 102 -11.82 -2.74 4.14
N ASP A 103 -11.62 -3.69 3.23
CA ASP A 103 -11.89 -3.52 1.82
C ASP A 103 -13.35 -3.84 1.50
N LYS A 104 -14.18 -2.81 1.33
CA LYS A 104 -15.61 -2.98 1.01
C LYS A 104 -15.87 -3.43 -0.43
N SER A 105 -14.82 -3.55 -1.27
CA SER A 105 -14.93 -4.14 -2.61
C SER A 105 -14.94 -5.67 -2.61
N GLY A 106 -14.55 -6.32 -1.51
CA GLY A 106 -14.45 -7.78 -1.44
C GLY A 106 -13.16 -8.36 -2.04
N GLY A 107 -12.06 -7.60 -2.07
CA GLY A 107 -10.78 -8.02 -2.63
C GLY A 107 -10.58 -7.65 -4.10
N ALA A 108 -11.45 -6.80 -4.64
CA ALA A 108 -11.40 -6.34 -6.02
C ALA A 108 -11.58 -4.81 -6.10
N PRO A 109 -10.69 -4.03 -5.45
CA PRO A 109 -10.79 -2.58 -5.41
C PRO A 109 -10.67 -2.01 -6.82
N LYS A 110 -11.58 -1.10 -7.13
CA LYS A 110 -11.72 -0.40 -8.40
C LYS A 110 -12.17 1.03 -8.16
N ASN A 111 -12.32 1.81 -9.23
CA ASN A 111 -12.89 3.15 -9.12
C ASN A 111 -14.21 3.15 -8.33
N GLU A 112 -14.36 4.10 -7.41
CA GLU A 112 -15.51 4.28 -6.51
C GLU A 112 -15.72 3.16 -5.48
N SER A 113 -14.79 2.20 -5.36
CA SER A 113 -14.81 1.28 -4.23
C SER A 113 -14.55 2.04 -2.93
N GLU A 114 -15.04 1.49 -1.82
CA GLU A 114 -14.85 2.08 -0.50
C GLU A 114 -13.87 1.24 0.32
N VAL A 115 -13.06 1.92 1.12
CA VAL A 115 -12.29 1.32 2.22
C VAL A 115 -12.68 1.99 3.52
N MET A 116 -12.71 1.21 4.60
CA MET A 116 -12.85 1.75 5.95
C MET A 116 -11.54 1.54 6.68
N VAL A 117 -10.96 2.62 7.21
CA VAL A 117 -9.74 2.55 8.02
C VAL A 117 -10.09 2.92 9.45
N PHE A 118 -9.63 2.13 10.42
CA PHE A 118 -9.76 2.40 11.84
C PHE A 118 -8.40 2.76 12.41
N THR A 119 -8.36 3.73 13.30
CA THR A 119 -7.27 3.90 14.28
C THR A 119 -7.86 4.01 15.69
N GLU A 120 -7.10 3.60 16.70
CA GLU A 120 -7.56 3.75 18.11
C GLU A 120 -7.85 5.21 18.49
N ASP A 121 -7.11 6.16 17.91
CA ASP A 121 -7.21 7.59 18.23
C ASP A 121 -8.38 8.29 17.53
N TRP A 122 -8.76 7.85 16.33
CA TRP A 122 -9.73 8.57 15.48
C TRP A 122 -10.99 7.79 15.15
N GLY A 123 -11.02 6.49 15.49
CA GLY A 123 -12.12 5.61 15.11
C GLY A 123 -12.12 5.31 13.61
N TRP A 124 -13.30 5.02 13.07
CA TRP A 124 -13.48 4.65 11.66
C TRP A 124 -13.56 5.87 10.76
N VAL A 125 -12.76 5.86 9.70
CA VAL A 125 -12.76 6.85 8.62
C VAL A 125 -12.97 6.15 7.29
N ALA A 126 -13.78 6.75 6.42
CA ALA A 126 -14.06 6.22 5.10
C ALA A 126 -13.10 6.80 4.06
N GLY A 127 -12.72 5.98 3.09
CA GLY A 127 -11.93 6.40 1.94
C GLY A 127 -12.52 5.86 0.64
N ASN A 128 -12.39 6.64 -0.42
CA ASN A 128 -12.85 6.24 -1.74
C ASN A 128 -11.66 5.91 -2.64
N CYS A 129 -11.81 4.82 -3.37
CA CYS A 129 -10.86 4.32 -4.32
C CYS A 129 -11.03 5.00 -5.68
N ARG A 130 -9.91 5.24 -6.34
CA ARG A 130 -9.84 5.74 -7.70
C ARG A 130 -8.91 4.85 -8.49
N GLU A 131 -9.36 4.41 -9.65
CA GLU A 131 -8.53 3.63 -10.55
C GLU A 131 -7.40 4.53 -11.07
N LEU A 132 -6.15 4.13 -10.85
CA LEU A 132 -4.99 4.85 -11.36
C LEU A 132 -4.68 4.43 -12.79
N GLY A 133 -5.71 4.34 -13.64
CA GLY A 133 -5.61 3.95 -15.05
C GLY A 133 -5.12 2.52 -15.30
N LYS A 134 -5.50 1.95 -16.45
CA LYS A 134 -4.80 0.79 -17.00
C LYS A 134 -3.45 1.25 -17.52
N THR A 135 -2.39 0.50 -17.24
CA THR A 135 -1.06 0.67 -17.88
C THR A 135 -1.21 0.64 -19.39
N GLY A 136 -1.34 1.82 -19.99
CA GLY A 136 -1.56 2.04 -21.42
C GLY A 136 -1.07 3.44 -21.77
N SER A 137 0.21 3.52 -22.12
CA SER A 137 0.87 4.58 -22.89
C SER A 137 0.12 5.92 -23.01
N SER A 138 0.31 6.80 -22.04
CA SER A 138 0.25 8.26 -22.22
C SER A 138 1.31 8.85 -21.31
N GLU A 139 2.08 9.81 -21.82
CA GLU A 139 3.24 10.45 -21.19
C GLU A 139 2.94 10.95 -19.75
N VAL A 140 3.08 10.05 -18.79
CA VAL A 140 3.27 10.37 -17.38
C VAL A 140 4.73 10.78 -17.27
N SER A 141 5.03 11.94 -16.69
CA SER A 141 6.43 12.34 -16.45
C SER A 141 7.16 11.17 -15.80
N GLY A 142 8.36 10.83 -16.28
CA GLY A 142 9.03 9.57 -15.92
C GLY A 142 9.07 9.34 -14.40
N THR A 143 9.18 10.40 -13.62
CA THR A 143 9.21 10.39 -12.16
C THR A 143 7.90 9.98 -11.51
N GLU A 144 6.75 10.41 -12.03
CA GLU A 144 5.45 10.03 -11.46
C GLU A 144 5.15 8.55 -11.71
N PHE A 145 5.59 8.02 -12.86
CA PHE A 145 5.55 6.59 -13.13
C PHE A 145 6.46 5.79 -12.19
N VAL A 146 7.69 6.27 -11.98
CA VAL A 146 8.65 5.62 -11.09
C VAL A 146 8.18 5.69 -9.64
N ARG A 147 7.65 6.84 -9.18
CA ARG A 147 7.05 7.03 -7.86
C ARG A 147 5.95 6.01 -7.62
N LYS A 148 4.97 5.90 -8.52
CA LYS A 148 3.87 4.93 -8.43
C LYS A 148 4.32 3.48 -8.41
N SER A 149 5.43 3.18 -9.07
CA SER A 149 5.98 1.82 -9.15
C SER A 149 6.81 1.44 -7.93
N LEU A 150 7.39 2.42 -7.23
CA LEU A 150 8.37 2.17 -6.17
C LEU A 150 7.81 2.41 -4.78
N VAL A 151 6.95 3.40 -4.56
CA VAL A 151 6.41 3.70 -3.22
C VAL A 151 5.77 2.45 -2.60
N GLY A 152 6.13 2.16 -1.36
CA GLY A 152 5.72 0.94 -0.64
C GLY A 152 6.59 -0.30 -0.90
N SER A 153 7.52 -0.26 -1.87
CA SER A 153 8.44 -1.37 -2.14
C SER A 153 9.56 -1.46 -1.11
N ARG A 154 9.91 -2.68 -0.70
CA ARG A 154 11.14 -2.94 0.09
C ARG A 154 12.38 -2.59 -0.73
N ASP A 155 13.45 -2.21 -0.03
CA ASP A 155 14.76 -1.82 -0.58
C ASP A 155 15.26 -2.74 -1.70
N VAL A 156 15.27 -4.06 -1.45
CA VAL A 156 15.69 -5.06 -2.44
C VAL A 156 14.77 -5.09 -3.66
N SER A 157 13.46 -4.98 -3.46
CA SER A 157 12.48 -4.98 -4.55
C SER A 157 12.58 -3.71 -5.40
N ALA A 158 12.73 -2.56 -4.75
CA ALA A 158 12.93 -1.27 -5.41
C ALA A 158 14.24 -1.24 -6.19
N THR A 159 15.35 -1.66 -5.58
CA THR A 159 16.66 -1.81 -6.23
C THR A 159 16.59 -2.68 -7.47
N ASN A 160 15.97 -3.86 -7.36
CA ASN A 160 15.82 -4.78 -8.49
C ASN A 160 14.92 -4.20 -9.59
N TRP A 161 13.87 -3.47 -9.22
CA TRP A 161 13.01 -2.79 -10.19
C TRP A 161 13.76 -1.70 -10.94
N LEU A 162 14.48 -0.83 -10.22
CA LEU A 162 15.28 0.27 -10.79
C LEU A 162 16.31 -0.25 -11.80
N GLN A 163 17.08 -1.25 -11.43
CA GLN A 163 18.08 -1.85 -12.31
C GLN A 163 17.47 -2.49 -13.57
N ARG A 164 16.34 -3.19 -13.44
CA ARG A 164 15.64 -3.76 -14.60
C ARG A 164 15.05 -2.70 -15.53
N ASN A 165 14.77 -1.51 -15.01
CA ASN A 165 14.23 -0.39 -15.77
C ASN A 165 15.30 0.62 -16.21
N GLY A 166 16.59 0.22 -16.20
CA GLY A 166 17.67 1.03 -16.77
C GLY A 166 18.14 2.18 -15.89
N PHE A 167 17.83 2.15 -14.59
CA PHE A 167 18.42 3.06 -13.62
C PHE A 167 19.68 2.46 -13.01
N ALA A 168 20.74 3.24 -12.99
CA ALA A 168 21.96 2.95 -12.26
C ALA A 168 21.99 3.78 -10.98
N ARG A 169 22.33 3.14 -9.85
CA ARG A 169 22.54 3.86 -8.60
C ARG A 169 23.82 4.67 -8.72
N GLU A 170 23.71 5.97 -8.56
CA GLU A 170 24.84 6.90 -8.65
C GLU A 170 25.49 7.09 -7.29
N SER A 171 24.69 7.44 -6.28
CA SER A 171 25.19 7.70 -4.92
C SER A 171 24.11 7.53 -3.86
N ILE A 172 24.54 7.47 -2.60
CA ILE A 172 23.68 7.60 -1.43
C ILE A 172 23.87 9.04 -0.92
N LEU A 173 22.83 9.86 -1.01
CA LEU A 173 22.87 11.28 -0.65
C LEU A 173 22.77 11.44 0.86
N GLU A 174 21.89 10.68 1.49
CA GLU A 174 21.68 10.69 2.93
C GLU A 174 21.53 9.27 3.48
N PHE A 175 22.05 9.04 4.69
CA PHE A 175 21.95 7.76 5.37
C PHE A 175 21.83 7.96 6.89
N SER A 176 20.86 7.30 7.49
CA SER A 176 20.57 7.33 8.92
C SER A 176 20.09 5.96 9.41
N GLU A 177 19.88 5.80 10.72
CA GLU A 177 19.30 4.57 11.29
C GLU A 177 17.87 4.30 10.80
N ILE A 178 17.11 5.35 10.46
CA ILE A 178 15.68 5.27 10.12
C ILE A 178 15.40 5.31 8.62
N GLY A 179 16.41 5.60 7.78
CA GLY A 179 16.19 5.78 6.36
C GLY A 179 17.43 6.21 5.57
N LYS A 180 17.27 6.23 4.24
CA LYS A 180 18.31 6.66 3.30
C LYS A 180 17.68 7.34 2.09
N ILE A 181 18.40 8.26 1.45
CA ILE A 181 18.04 8.83 0.15
C ILE A 181 19.10 8.38 -0.85
N GLU A 182 18.66 7.73 -1.93
CA GLU A 182 19.54 7.27 -2.99
C GLU A 182 19.29 8.04 -4.28
N LEU A 183 20.36 8.46 -4.94
CA LEU A 183 20.32 9.06 -6.27
C LEU A 183 20.47 7.97 -7.33
N TRP A 184 19.53 7.95 -8.28
CA TRP A 184 19.48 7.00 -9.38
C TRP A 184 19.42 7.73 -10.72
N GLN A 185 20.31 7.38 -11.63
CA GLN A 185 20.43 7.99 -12.94
C GLN A 185 19.98 7.01 -14.02
N MET A 186 19.11 7.46 -14.92
CA MET A 186 18.76 6.70 -16.12
C MET A 186 19.79 6.96 -17.22
N ASP A 187 20.23 5.92 -17.95
CA ASP A 187 21.32 5.99 -18.94
C ASP A 187 21.20 7.15 -19.96
N GLN A 188 19.99 7.56 -20.31
CA GLN A 188 19.71 8.68 -21.22
C GLN A 188 18.55 9.59 -20.75
N GLY A 189 18.44 9.82 -19.44
CA GLY A 189 17.29 10.52 -18.88
C GLY A 189 17.58 11.39 -17.65
N ASP A 190 16.50 11.77 -16.98
CA ASP A 190 16.55 12.50 -15.72
C ASP A 190 17.04 11.60 -14.58
N ALA A 191 17.68 12.22 -13.57
CA ALA A 191 18.00 11.56 -12.33
C ALA A 191 16.83 11.68 -11.36
N ILE A 192 16.69 10.68 -10.49
CA ILE A 192 15.66 10.62 -9.46
C ILE A 192 16.28 10.35 -8.10
N GLU A 193 15.64 10.88 -7.08
CA GLU A 193 15.94 10.58 -5.69
C GLU A 193 14.89 9.61 -5.17
N VAL A 194 15.32 8.49 -4.62
CA VAL A 194 14.45 7.48 -4.01
C VAL A 194 14.64 7.56 -2.50
N VAL A 195 13.57 7.93 -1.81
CA VAL A 195 13.56 8.10 -0.36
C VAL A 195 13.12 6.80 0.28
N PHE A 196 13.96 6.24 1.14
CA PHE A 196 13.67 5.05 1.91
C PHE A 196 13.47 5.40 3.38
N TYR A 197 12.39 4.90 3.97
CA TYR A 197 12.11 4.95 5.40
C TYR A 197 11.90 3.52 5.92
N HIS A 198 12.68 3.10 6.92
CA HIS A 198 12.69 1.73 7.45
C HIS A 198 12.84 0.63 6.38
N GLY A 199 13.63 0.92 5.33
CA GLY A 199 13.87 -0.02 4.23
C GLY A 199 12.71 -0.16 3.24
N ILE A 200 11.74 0.76 3.27
CA ILE A 200 10.63 0.87 2.30
C ILE A 200 10.76 2.20 1.55
N VAL A 201 10.49 2.21 0.25
CA VAL A 201 10.41 3.47 -0.51
C VAL A 201 9.20 4.26 -0.01
N SER A 202 9.43 5.43 0.58
CA SER A 202 8.38 6.36 1.01
C SER A 202 8.05 7.37 -0.07
N ASP A 203 9.02 7.79 -0.88
CA ASP A 203 8.79 8.72 -1.99
C ASP A 203 9.86 8.62 -3.08
N VAL A 204 9.56 9.21 -4.25
CA VAL A 204 10.49 9.42 -5.36
C VAL A 204 10.36 10.86 -5.88
N HIS A 205 11.48 11.54 -6.07
CA HIS A 205 11.55 12.92 -6.60
C HIS A 205 12.41 13.01 -7.85
N LEU A 206 12.23 14.07 -8.64
CA LEU A 206 13.23 14.47 -9.64
C LEU A 206 14.44 15.04 -8.90
N ALA A 207 15.63 14.57 -9.25
CA ALA A 207 16.85 15.19 -8.77
C ALA A 207 17.02 16.55 -9.43
N VAL A 208 17.14 17.60 -8.63
CA VAL A 208 17.46 18.95 -9.13
C VAL A 208 18.97 19.03 -9.28
N LYS A 209 19.46 19.25 -10.51
CA LYS A 209 20.88 19.50 -10.78
C LYS A 209 21.32 20.87 -10.30
#